data_AF-A0A8J7NE04-F1
#
_entry.id   AF-A0A8J7NE04-F1
#
_cell.length_a   1.000
_cell.length_b   1.000
_cell.length_c   1.000
_cell.angle_alpha   90.00
_cell.angle_beta   90.00
_cell.angle_gamma   90.00
#
_symmetry.space_group_name_H-M   'P 1'
#
loop_
_entity.id
_entity.type
_entity.pdbx_description
1 polymer ?
#
loop_
_entity_poly.entity_id
_entity_poly.type
_entity_poly.pdbx_seq_one_letter_code
_entity_poly.pdbx_strand_id
1 'polypeptide(L)'
;MEKAQAQRDMMKTGSAELYLHGGKAPPWLFGRMVRLGSEVMAIIVDEYGRDEVLRRLSDPFFFQSLSNVLGFDWNSSGTTTVLCGVLQSIFKENELGMAVVGGKGNSARRFKEELDSTTERFSFSEKNADRLRYASKISAKVDSVMIQAGYPLYHHSLFITEDAKWAVVQQGMNKETHLARRYHWLSDDVKDFV
;
A
#
# COMPACT_ATOMS: atom_id res chain seq x y z
N MET A 1 32.65 -25.28 -5.83
CA MET A 1 31.56 -25.96 -5.10
C MET A 1 31.54 -25.27 -3.75
N GLU A 2 30.59 -24.43 -3.37
CA GLU A 2 29.15 -24.44 -3.61
C GLU A 2 28.65 -22.98 -3.58
N LYS A 3 28.07 -22.53 -4.71
CA LYS A 3 27.33 -21.28 -4.83
C LYS A 3 25.91 -21.55 -4.31
N ALA A 4 25.55 -21.08 -3.12
CA ALA A 4 24.16 -20.95 -2.69
C ALA A 4 24.06 -20.23 -1.33
N GLN A 5 24.15 -18.89 -1.30
CA GLN A 5 23.57 -18.13 -0.21
C GLN A 5 22.95 -16.86 -0.79
N ALA A 6 21.62 -16.79 -0.69
CA ALA A 6 20.75 -15.94 -1.47
C ALA A 6 20.89 -14.42 -1.19
N GLN A 7 21.05 -13.64 -2.28
CA GLN A 7 20.53 -12.27 -2.37
C GLN A 7 19.02 -12.29 -2.06
N ARG A 8 18.55 -11.44 -1.16
CA ARG A 8 17.12 -11.30 -0.84
C ARG A 8 16.67 -9.89 -1.18
N ASP A 9 16.04 -9.79 -2.35
CA ASP A 9 15.47 -8.60 -2.96
C ASP A 9 14.05 -8.31 -2.44
N MET A 10 13.53 -7.11 -2.71
CA MET A 10 12.11 -6.74 -2.64
C MET A 10 11.19 -7.93 -2.97
N MET A 11 10.40 -8.39 -2.00
CA MET A 11 9.57 -9.59 -2.16
C MET A 11 8.10 -9.24 -2.34
N LYS A 12 7.47 -9.90 -3.33
CA LYS A 12 6.01 -9.95 -3.41
C LYS A 12 5.52 -10.81 -2.25
N THR A 13 4.73 -10.22 -1.37
CA THR A 13 4.20 -10.90 -0.18
C THR A 13 2.94 -11.70 -0.49
N GLY A 14 2.15 -11.28 -1.48
CA GLY A 14 0.98 -12.04 -1.91
C GLY A 14 0.10 -11.33 -2.94
N SER A 15 -1.01 -11.98 -3.28
CA SER A 15 -2.08 -11.39 -4.09
C SER A 15 -3.46 -11.94 -3.72
N ALA A 16 -4.51 -11.19 -4.02
CA ALA A 16 -5.91 -11.58 -3.82
C ALA A 16 -6.77 -11.23 -5.04
N GLU A 17 -7.81 -12.01 -5.34
CA GLU A 17 -8.79 -11.73 -6.40
C GLU A 17 -10.14 -11.32 -5.79
N LEU A 18 -10.79 -10.33 -6.40
CA LEU A 18 -12.02 -9.68 -5.89
C LEU A 18 -12.97 -9.38 -7.04
N TYR A 19 -14.28 -9.38 -6.79
CA TYR A 19 -15.25 -8.96 -7.81
C TYR A 19 -15.22 -7.45 -8.06
N LEU A 20 -15.33 -7.06 -9.34
CA LEU A 20 -15.47 -5.66 -9.72
C LEU A 20 -16.85 -5.13 -9.33
N HIS A 21 -16.85 -4.22 -8.36
CA HIS A 21 -18.04 -3.47 -7.97
C HIS A 21 -17.91 -2.00 -8.37
N GLY A 22 -19.01 -1.43 -8.88
CA GLY A 22 -19.13 0.00 -9.14
C GLY A 22 -19.53 0.79 -7.90
N GLY A 23 -19.44 2.12 -7.98
CA GLY A 23 -19.89 3.03 -6.93
C GLY A 23 -18.76 3.64 -6.10
N LYS A 24 -19.16 4.44 -5.10
CA LYS A 24 -18.25 5.12 -4.16
C LYS A 24 -18.68 4.77 -2.74
N ALA A 25 -17.69 4.59 -1.85
CA ALA A 25 -17.96 4.49 -0.43
C ALA A 25 -18.74 5.74 0.02
N PRO A 26 -19.86 5.58 0.75
CA PRO A 26 -20.60 6.71 1.27
C PRO A 26 -19.71 7.55 2.21
N PRO A 27 -19.75 8.89 2.16
CA PRO A 27 -18.92 9.74 3.00
C PRO A 27 -19.08 9.48 4.51
N TRP A 28 -20.30 9.14 4.96
CA TRP A 28 -20.56 8.80 6.35
C TRP A 28 -19.86 7.51 6.78
N LEU A 29 -19.71 6.54 5.88
CA LEU A 29 -19.00 5.29 6.16
C LEU A 29 -17.50 5.56 6.21
N PHE A 30 -16.98 6.29 5.23
CA PHE A 30 -15.57 6.69 5.20
C PHE A 30 -15.15 7.39 6.50
N GLY A 31 -15.94 8.35 6.99
CA GLY A 31 -15.66 9.03 8.25
C GLY A 31 -15.65 8.09 9.47
N ARG A 32 -16.52 7.07 9.50
CA ARG A 32 -16.52 6.05 10.57
C ARG A 32 -15.30 5.13 10.47
N MET A 33 -14.93 4.73 9.25
CA MET A 33 -13.72 3.93 8.99
C MET A 33 -12.47 4.65 9.46
N VAL A 34 -12.34 5.96 9.18
CA VAL A 34 -11.20 6.77 9.65
C VAL A 34 -11.17 6.79 11.17
N ARG A 35 -12.29 7.10 11.84
CA ARG A 35 -12.34 7.16 13.32
C ARG A 35 -11.94 5.84 13.98
N LEU A 36 -12.51 4.72 13.55
CA LEU A 36 -12.15 3.41 14.13
C LEU A 36 -10.72 3.00 13.73
N GLY A 37 -10.35 3.23 12.47
CA GLY A 37 -9.03 2.90 11.96
C GLY A 37 -7.91 3.68 12.63
N SER A 38 -8.13 4.94 13.01
CA SER A 38 -7.16 5.74 13.77
C SER A 38 -6.77 5.04 15.06
N GLU A 39 -7.75 4.61 15.86
CA GLU A 39 -7.49 3.92 17.13
C GLU A 39 -6.80 2.58 16.91
N VAL A 40 -7.25 1.79 15.92
CA VAL A 40 -6.62 0.50 15.61
C VAL A 40 -5.17 0.67 15.17
N MET A 41 -4.89 1.64 14.29
CA MET A 41 -3.52 1.91 13.84
C MET A 41 -2.65 2.46 14.97
N ALA A 42 -3.16 3.37 15.79
CA ALA A 42 -2.44 3.92 16.94
C ALA A 42 -2.02 2.81 17.91
N ILE A 43 -2.93 1.89 18.26
CA ILE A 43 -2.63 0.75 19.13
C ILE A 43 -1.56 -0.17 18.51
N ILE A 44 -1.66 -0.46 17.20
CA ILE A 44 -0.64 -1.32 16.55
C ILE A 44 0.73 -0.64 16.55
N VAL A 45 0.78 0.66 16.28
CA VAL A 45 2.03 1.43 16.31
C VAL A 45 2.63 1.49 17.71
N ASP A 46 1.80 1.71 18.73
CA ASP A 46 2.24 1.80 20.13
C ASP A 46 2.77 0.45 20.66
N GLU A 47 2.05 -0.65 20.39
CA GLU A 47 2.38 -1.97 20.93
C GLU A 47 3.46 -2.71 20.12
N TYR A 48 3.49 -2.53 18.80
CA TYR A 48 4.32 -3.34 17.89
C TYR A 48 5.22 -2.53 16.95
N GLY A 49 5.06 -1.20 16.90
CA GLY A 49 5.81 -0.32 16.02
C GLY A 49 5.29 -0.25 14.58
N ARG A 50 5.84 0.71 13.83
CA ARG A 50 5.45 1.03 12.44
C ARG A 50 5.79 -0.09 11.44
N ASP A 51 6.87 -0.82 11.68
CA ASP A 51 7.26 -1.98 10.87
C ASP A 51 6.17 -3.05 10.83
N GLU A 52 5.51 -3.27 11.97
CA GLU A 52 4.44 -4.26 12.08
C GLU A 52 3.21 -3.82 11.28
N VAL A 53 2.92 -2.52 11.25
CA VAL A 53 1.88 -1.97 10.36
C VAL A 53 2.21 -2.29 8.91
N LEU A 54 3.45 -2.06 8.45
CA LEU A 54 3.85 -2.38 7.08
C LEU A 54 3.73 -3.88 6.77
N ARG A 55 4.21 -4.76 7.66
CA ARG A 55 4.08 -6.21 7.52
C ARG A 55 2.62 -6.62 7.38
N ARG A 56 1.76 -6.17 8.28
CA ARG A 56 0.33 -6.46 8.27
C ARG A 56 -0.38 -5.91 7.02
N LEU A 57 -0.09 -4.68 6.60
CA LEU A 57 -0.67 -4.11 5.37
C LEU A 57 -0.17 -4.80 4.10
N SER A 58 1.03 -5.37 4.13
CA SER A 58 1.55 -6.20 3.05
C SER A 58 0.96 -7.61 3.02
N ASP A 59 0.27 -8.06 4.07
CA ASP A 59 -0.44 -9.33 4.08
C ASP A 59 -1.85 -9.15 3.45
N PRO A 60 -2.19 -9.86 2.36
CA PRO A 60 -3.48 -9.68 1.69
C PRO A 60 -4.69 -10.03 2.55
N PHE A 61 -4.56 -10.95 3.52
CA PHE A 61 -5.65 -11.39 4.40
C PHE A 61 -5.87 -10.42 5.54
N PHE A 62 -4.81 -9.92 6.16
CA PHE A 62 -4.93 -8.86 7.17
C PHE A 62 -5.51 -7.61 6.53
N PHE A 63 -5.02 -7.20 5.35
CA PHE A 63 -5.56 -6.04 4.64
C PHE A 63 -7.08 -6.19 4.37
N GLN A 64 -7.52 -7.38 3.95
CA GLN A 64 -8.95 -7.66 3.77
C GLN A 64 -9.71 -7.64 5.09
N SER A 65 -9.16 -8.28 6.13
CA SER A 65 -9.77 -8.35 7.45
C SER A 65 -9.91 -6.97 8.09
N LEU A 66 -8.91 -6.10 7.92
CA LEU A 66 -8.96 -4.72 8.37
C LEU A 66 -10.11 -3.97 7.68
N SER A 67 -10.26 -4.09 6.35
CA SER A 67 -11.40 -3.51 5.63
C SER A 67 -12.74 -3.94 6.22
N ASN A 68 -12.89 -5.23 6.52
CA ASN A 68 -14.11 -5.79 7.07
C ASN A 68 -14.37 -5.28 8.50
N VAL A 69 -13.33 -5.22 9.35
CA VAL A 69 -13.39 -4.69 10.71
C VAL A 69 -13.81 -3.22 10.71
N LEU A 70 -13.36 -2.43 9.74
CA LEU A 70 -13.77 -1.04 9.58
C LEU A 70 -15.20 -0.89 9.00
N GLY A 71 -15.91 -2.00 8.77
CA GLY A 71 -17.30 -2.01 8.31
C GLY A 71 -17.44 -1.83 6.80
N PHE A 72 -16.37 -2.04 6.03
CA PHE A 72 -16.42 -2.05 4.58
C PHE A 72 -16.59 -3.47 4.03
N ASP A 73 -16.78 -3.55 2.71
CA ASP A 73 -17.15 -4.77 2.00
C ASP A 73 -16.07 -5.87 2.04
N TRP A 74 -16.52 -7.13 2.06
CA TRP A 74 -15.73 -8.34 2.20
C TRP A 74 -15.21 -8.89 0.87
N ASN A 75 -15.87 -8.59 -0.26
CA ASN A 75 -15.46 -9.11 -1.57
C ASN A 75 -15.69 -8.10 -2.69
N SER A 76 -15.13 -6.90 -2.50
CA SER A 76 -15.23 -5.82 -3.49
C SER A 76 -13.87 -5.29 -3.86
N SER A 77 -13.65 -5.06 -5.16
CA SER A 77 -12.49 -4.33 -5.67
C SER A 77 -12.39 -2.90 -5.10
N GLY A 78 -13.50 -2.37 -4.56
CA GLY A 78 -13.54 -1.11 -3.83
C GLY A 78 -12.70 -1.13 -2.56
N THR A 79 -12.58 -2.29 -1.89
CA THR A 79 -11.88 -2.48 -0.61
C THR A 79 -10.47 -1.91 -0.67
N THR A 80 -9.71 -2.25 -1.69
CA THR A 80 -8.33 -1.75 -1.87
C THR A 80 -8.29 -0.23 -1.94
N THR A 81 -9.13 0.34 -2.81
CA THR A 81 -9.07 1.79 -3.08
C THR A 81 -9.61 2.63 -1.93
N VAL A 82 -10.60 2.12 -1.21
CA VAL A 82 -11.23 2.81 -0.08
C VAL A 82 -10.34 2.69 1.14
N LEU A 83 -9.84 1.50 1.47
CA LEU A 83 -8.98 1.30 2.64
C LEU A 83 -7.67 2.08 2.50
N CYS A 84 -7.03 2.10 1.33
CA CYS A 84 -5.84 2.95 1.12
C CYS A 84 -6.15 4.45 1.34
N GLY A 85 -7.33 4.92 0.90
CA GLY A 85 -7.75 6.30 1.15
C GLY A 85 -8.03 6.59 2.64
N VAL A 86 -8.64 5.65 3.34
CA VAL A 86 -8.86 5.73 4.80
C VAL A 86 -7.53 5.80 5.54
N LEU A 87 -6.58 4.91 5.23
CA LEU A 87 -5.25 4.89 5.84
C LEU A 87 -4.45 6.16 5.50
N GLN A 88 -4.60 6.70 4.29
CA GLN A 88 -4.00 7.99 3.92
C GLN A 88 -4.53 9.12 4.82
N SER A 89 -5.84 9.19 5.06
CA SER A 89 -6.43 10.15 5.99
C SER A 89 -5.91 9.96 7.42
N ILE A 90 -5.89 8.72 7.92
CA ILE A 90 -5.42 8.40 9.27
C ILE A 90 -3.98 8.87 9.47
N PHE A 91 -3.05 8.48 8.60
CA PHE A 91 -1.63 8.80 8.77
C PHE A 91 -1.29 10.27 8.48
N LYS A 92 -2.16 10.98 7.76
CA LYS A 92 -2.05 12.43 7.59
C LYS A 92 -2.48 13.19 8.85
N GLU A 93 -3.50 12.70 9.55
CA GLU A 93 -4.10 13.40 10.69
C GLU A 93 -3.48 13.03 12.05
N ASN A 94 -2.84 11.86 12.20
CA ASN A 94 -2.52 11.28 13.52
C ASN A 94 -1.02 11.21 13.89
N GLU A 95 -0.11 11.91 13.22
CA GLU A 95 1.35 11.95 13.57
C GLU A 95 2.01 10.58 13.88
N LEU A 96 1.52 9.47 13.32
CA LEU A 96 1.99 8.11 13.63
C LEU A 96 3.35 7.75 12.99
N GLY A 97 4.13 8.73 12.54
CA GLY A 97 5.40 8.50 11.82
C GLY A 97 5.23 7.71 10.51
N MET A 98 4.04 7.76 9.90
CA MET A 98 3.69 7.06 8.66
C MET A 98 3.02 7.98 7.64
N ALA A 99 3.05 7.57 6.38
CA ALA A 99 2.35 8.24 5.28
C ALA A 99 1.90 7.23 4.22
N VAL A 100 0.84 7.59 3.48
CA VAL A 100 0.44 6.90 2.25
C VAL A 100 0.45 7.90 1.11
N VAL A 101 1.09 7.55 0.01
CA VAL A 101 1.10 8.36 -1.23
C VAL A 101 0.53 7.57 -2.40
N GLY A 102 -0.11 8.27 -3.32
CA GLY A 102 -0.75 7.66 -4.48
C GLY A 102 -2.20 7.26 -4.26
N GLY A 103 -2.67 6.31 -5.04
CA GLY A 103 -4.03 5.82 -5.03
C GLY A 103 -4.55 5.60 -6.44
N LYS A 104 -5.77 6.09 -6.72
CA LYS A 104 -6.37 6.05 -8.06
C LYS A 104 -6.75 7.44 -8.53
N GLY A 105 -6.89 7.65 -9.84
CA GLY A 105 -7.37 8.91 -10.40
C GLY A 105 -6.48 10.10 -10.03
N ASN A 106 -7.03 11.08 -9.31
CA ASN A 106 -6.29 12.31 -8.98
C ASN A 106 -5.09 12.05 -8.05
N SER A 107 -5.23 11.16 -7.06
CA SER A 107 -4.10 10.84 -6.15
C SER A 107 -2.95 10.16 -6.91
N ALA A 108 -3.25 9.37 -7.94
CA ALA A 108 -2.22 8.79 -8.80
C ALA A 108 -1.47 9.87 -9.62
N ARG A 109 -2.17 10.94 -10.05
CA ARG A 109 -1.54 12.06 -10.78
C ARG A 109 -0.62 12.90 -9.90
N ARG A 110 -0.95 13.01 -8.61
CA ARG A 110 -0.20 13.78 -7.61
C ARG A 110 0.87 12.97 -6.90
N PHE A 111 1.09 11.71 -7.28
CA PHE A 111 2.03 10.80 -6.63
C PHE A 111 3.42 11.43 -6.44
N LYS A 112 3.96 12.08 -7.47
CA LYS A 112 5.28 12.71 -7.39
C LYS A 112 5.31 13.84 -6.36
N GLU A 113 4.34 14.76 -6.41
CA GLU A 113 4.21 15.87 -5.47
C GLU A 113 4.02 15.38 -4.03
N GLU A 114 3.16 14.36 -3.83
CA GLU A 114 2.90 13.78 -2.51
C GLU A 114 4.13 13.06 -1.95
N LEU A 115 4.88 12.35 -2.81
CA LEU A 115 6.13 11.71 -2.41
C LEU A 115 7.18 12.74 -2.04
N ASP A 116 7.36 13.79 -2.85
CA ASP A 116 8.32 14.87 -2.59
C ASP A 116 8.01 15.54 -1.24
N SER A 117 6.74 15.92 -1.03
CA SER A 117 6.29 16.50 0.25
C SER A 117 6.49 15.55 1.43
N THR A 118 6.30 14.24 1.24
CA THR A 118 6.55 13.24 2.29
C THR A 118 8.04 13.09 2.61
N THR A 119 8.90 13.11 1.59
CA THR A 119 10.36 13.03 1.77
C THR A 119 10.90 14.24 2.53
N GLU A 120 10.37 15.44 2.25
CA GLU A 120 10.68 16.66 2.99
C GLU A 120 10.16 16.59 4.44
N ARG A 121 8.88 16.21 4.62
CA ARG A 121 8.25 16.08 5.95
C ARG A 121 9.02 15.13 6.87
N PHE A 122 9.48 13.99 6.35
CA PHE A 122 10.26 13.02 7.12
C PHE A 122 11.78 13.27 7.07
N SER A 123 12.22 14.38 6.47
CA SER A 123 13.63 14.77 6.39
C SER A 123 14.53 13.66 5.83
N PHE A 124 14.08 12.97 4.79
CA PHE A 124 14.85 11.91 4.15
C PHE A 124 16.06 12.45 3.40
N SER A 125 17.16 11.69 3.45
CA SER A 125 18.27 11.90 2.51
C SER A 125 17.82 11.62 1.07
N GLU A 126 18.47 12.26 0.10
CA GLU A 126 18.21 12.01 -1.33
C GLU A 126 18.34 10.52 -1.67
N LYS A 127 19.30 9.82 -1.05
CA LYS A 127 19.48 8.36 -1.20
C LYS A 127 18.22 7.59 -0.80
N ASN A 128 17.57 7.95 0.30
CA ASN A 128 16.35 7.28 0.75
C ASN A 128 15.16 7.66 -0.14
N ALA A 129 15.05 8.92 -0.55
CA ALA A 129 14.02 9.37 -1.49
C ALA A 129 14.11 8.62 -2.83
N ASP A 130 15.31 8.48 -3.39
CA ASP A 130 15.57 7.73 -4.62
C ASP A 130 15.24 6.24 -4.48
N ARG A 131 15.58 5.63 -3.35
CA ARG A 131 15.20 4.24 -3.05
C ARG A 131 13.69 4.05 -3.05
N LEU A 132 12.92 4.98 -2.48
CA LEU A 132 11.45 4.94 -2.48
C LEU A 132 10.86 5.13 -3.89
N ARG A 133 11.39 6.08 -4.67
CA ARG A 133 11.00 6.27 -6.08
C ARG A 133 11.25 5.02 -6.91
N TYR A 134 12.43 4.41 -6.72
CA TYR A 134 12.81 3.17 -7.41
C TYR A 134 11.89 2.02 -7.01
N ALA A 135 11.66 1.81 -5.72
CA ALA A 135 10.79 0.77 -5.18
C ALA A 135 9.36 0.85 -5.74
N SER A 136 8.75 2.04 -5.71
CA SER A 136 7.42 2.28 -6.28
C SER A 136 7.40 1.96 -7.77
N LYS A 137 8.36 2.51 -8.55
CA LYS A 137 8.43 2.32 -10.00
C LYS A 137 8.61 0.86 -10.36
N ILE A 138 9.49 0.14 -9.67
CA ILE A 138 9.82 -1.24 -10.02
C ILE A 138 8.70 -2.20 -9.60
N SER A 139 8.07 -1.99 -8.44
CA SER A 139 6.87 -2.73 -8.03
C SER A 139 5.74 -2.57 -9.06
N ALA A 140 5.49 -1.34 -9.50
CA ALA A 140 4.49 -1.06 -10.53
C ALA A 140 4.84 -1.68 -11.87
N LYS A 141 6.12 -1.66 -12.27
CA LYS A 141 6.58 -2.29 -13.51
C LYS A 141 6.43 -3.81 -13.47
N VAL A 142 6.87 -4.47 -12.40
CA VAL A 142 6.78 -5.93 -12.25
C VAL A 142 5.32 -6.38 -12.30
N ASP A 143 4.45 -5.72 -11.52
CA ASP A 143 3.03 -6.04 -11.56
C ASP A 143 2.46 -5.74 -12.94
N SER A 144 2.81 -4.61 -13.59
CA SER A 144 2.36 -4.28 -14.97
C SER A 144 2.77 -5.32 -16.02
N VAL A 145 3.94 -5.95 -15.87
CA VAL A 145 4.41 -7.02 -16.77
C VAL A 145 3.68 -8.34 -16.47
N MET A 146 3.51 -8.71 -15.20
CA MET A 146 2.66 -9.85 -14.82
C MET A 146 1.18 -9.63 -15.21
N ILE A 147 0.79 -8.37 -15.37
CA ILE A 147 -0.52 -7.88 -15.82
C ILE A 147 -0.71 -7.99 -17.34
N GLN A 148 0.33 -8.27 -18.13
CA GLN A 148 0.14 -8.68 -19.53
C GLN A 148 -0.69 -9.99 -19.66
N ALA A 149 -1.04 -10.62 -18.54
CA ALA A 149 -2.09 -11.65 -18.39
C ALA A 149 -3.54 -11.11 -18.20
N GLY A 150 -3.82 -9.83 -18.50
CA GLY A 150 -5.19 -9.27 -18.62
C GLY A 150 -5.70 -8.35 -17.50
N TYR A 151 -4.86 -7.83 -16.60
CA TYR A 151 -5.29 -7.03 -15.43
C TYR A 151 -4.65 -5.62 -15.32
N PRO A 152 -4.83 -4.70 -16.29
CA PRO A 152 -4.19 -3.37 -16.27
C PRO A 152 -4.24 -2.66 -14.89
N LEU A 153 -3.11 -2.09 -14.45
CA LEU A 153 -3.02 -1.38 -13.17
C LEU A 153 -4.01 -0.21 -13.11
N TYR A 154 -4.76 -0.16 -12.02
CA TYR A 154 -5.79 0.84 -11.75
C TYR A 154 -5.51 1.67 -10.49
N HIS A 155 -4.80 1.08 -9.53
CA HIS A 155 -4.49 1.69 -8.24
C HIS A 155 -3.07 1.34 -7.81
N HIS A 156 -2.36 2.31 -7.26
CA HIS A 156 -1.02 2.15 -6.70
C HIS A 156 -0.89 3.03 -5.46
N SER A 157 -0.65 2.42 -4.30
CA SER A 157 -0.39 3.13 -3.05
C SER A 157 0.93 2.67 -2.45
N LEU A 158 1.76 3.63 -2.07
CA LEU A 158 3.03 3.42 -1.36
C LEU A 158 2.85 3.88 0.09
N PHE A 159 3.04 2.96 1.02
CA PHE A 159 3.07 3.18 2.46
C PHE A 159 4.51 3.43 2.88
N ILE A 160 4.75 4.46 3.68
CA ILE A 160 6.08 4.95 4.04
C ILE A 160 6.11 5.19 5.54
N THR A 161 7.22 4.84 6.17
CA THR A 161 7.52 5.12 7.58
C THR A 161 8.63 6.16 7.69
N GLU A 162 8.74 6.87 8.82
CA GLU A 162 9.79 7.90 9.02
C GLU A 162 11.23 7.35 9.05
N ASP A 163 11.39 6.03 9.09
CA ASP A 163 12.66 5.31 8.93
C ASP A 163 12.88 4.80 7.49
N ALA A 164 12.12 5.34 6.53
CA ALA A 164 12.22 5.07 5.09
C ALA A 164 11.95 3.61 4.68
N LYS A 165 11.32 2.80 5.55
CA LYS A 165 10.74 1.52 5.16
C LYS A 165 9.40 1.72 4.48
N TRP A 166 9.02 0.75 3.66
CA TRP A 166 7.86 0.90 2.80
C TRP A 166 7.13 -0.42 2.51
N ALA A 167 5.86 -0.28 2.15
CA ALA A 167 5.07 -1.35 1.55
C ALA A 167 4.32 -0.78 0.34
N VAL A 168 4.07 -1.59 -0.68
CA VAL A 168 3.29 -1.19 -1.85
C VAL A 168 2.06 -2.08 -1.95
N VAL A 169 0.88 -1.46 -2.09
CA VAL A 169 -0.37 -2.15 -2.40
C VAL A 169 -0.90 -1.63 -3.73
N GLN A 170 -1.10 -2.54 -4.68
CA GLN A 170 -1.55 -2.21 -6.03
C GLN A 170 -2.77 -3.04 -6.41
N GLN A 171 -3.57 -2.54 -7.35
CA GLN A 171 -4.68 -3.30 -7.90
C GLN A 171 -4.72 -3.18 -9.42
N GLY A 172 -4.71 -4.34 -10.10
CA GLY A 172 -5.06 -4.48 -11.50
C GLY A 172 -6.53 -4.86 -11.68
N MET A 173 -7.13 -4.54 -12.81
CA MET A 173 -8.53 -4.89 -13.11
C MET A 173 -8.67 -5.55 -14.47
N ASN A 174 -9.46 -6.61 -14.55
CA ASN A 174 -9.87 -7.24 -15.78
C ASN A 174 -11.38 -7.02 -15.99
N LYS A 175 -11.73 -6.23 -16.99
CA LYS A 175 -13.13 -5.89 -17.29
C LYS A 175 -13.90 -7.03 -17.97
N GLU A 176 -13.21 -7.94 -18.64
CA GLU A 176 -13.81 -9.07 -19.34
C GLU A 176 -14.27 -10.15 -18.36
N THR A 177 -13.45 -10.42 -17.33
CA THR A 177 -13.76 -11.40 -16.28
C THR A 177 -14.50 -10.79 -15.09
N HIS A 178 -14.67 -9.47 -15.06
CA HIS A 178 -15.24 -8.73 -13.93
C HIS A 178 -14.50 -8.95 -12.60
N LEU A 179 -13.17 -9.11 -12.66
CA LEU A 179 -12.31 -9.32 -11.50
C LEU A 179 -11.28 -8.20 -11.32
N ALA A 180 -10.87 -7.99 -10.08
CA ALA A 180 -9.70 -7.22 -9.70
C ALA A 180 -8.68 -8.14 -9.02
N ARG A 181 -7.41 -7.88 -9.26
CA ARG A 181 -6.30 -8.55 -8.56
C ARG A 181 -5.50 -7.54 -7.77
N ARG A 182 -5.42 -7.73 -6.45
CA ARG A 182 -4.62 -6.92 -5.53
C ARG A 182 -3.25 -7.57 -5.34
N TYR A 183 -2.19 -6.76 -5.30
CA TYR A 183 -0.79 -7.17 -5.15
C TYR A 183 -0.16 -6.42 -3.98
N HIS A 184 0.69 -7.11 -3.23
CA HIS A 184 1.36 -6.55 -2.06
C HIS A 184 2.87 -6.79 -2.13
N TRP A 185 3.62 -5.79 -1.69
CA TRP A 185 5.08 -5.78 -1.62
C TRP A 185 5.51 -5.16 -0.29
N LEU A 186 6.65 -5.61 0.23
CA LEU A 186 7.21 -5.12 1.48
C LEU A 186 8.72 -4.93 1.35
N SER A 187 9.25 -3.93 2.05
CA SER A 187 10.67 -3.60 2.11
C SER A 187 11.48 -4.39 3.15
N ASP A 188 10.98 -5.52 3.66
CA ASP A 188 11.67 -6.25 4.74
C ASP A 188 13.02 -6.80 4.24
N ASP A 189 14.06 -6.63 5.07
CA ASP A 189 15.43 -7.12 4.88
C ASP A 189 16.28 -6.53 3.73
N VAL A 190 16.05 -5.28 3.31
CA VAL A 190 16.98 -4.59 2.38
C VAL A 190 18.17 -4.01 3.15
N LYS A 191 19.24 -4.81 3.32
CA LYS A 191 20.43 -4.42 4.11
C LYS A 191 21.46 -3.54 3.41
N ASP A 192 21.57 -3.56 2.08
CA ASP A 192 22.33 -2.53 1.35
C ASP A 192 22.01 -2.58 -0.15
N PHE A 193 22.36 -1.52 -0.86
CA PHE A 193 22.21 -1.42 -2.32
C PHE A 193 23.58 -1.47 -3.03
N VAL A 194 24.57 -2.10 -2.39
CA VAL A 194 25.93 -2.32 -2.93
C VAL A 194 26.26 -3.80 -2.87
#